data_AF-A0A016WRM9-F1
#
_entry.id   AF-A0A016WRM9-F1
#
_cell.length_a   1.000
_cell.length_b   1.000
_cell.length_c   1.000
_cell.angle_alpha   90.00
_cell.angle_beta   90.00
_cell.angle_gamma   90.00
#
_symmetry.space_group_name_H-M   'P 1'
#
loop_
_entity.id
_entity.type
_entity.pdbx_description
1 polymer ?
#
loop_
_entity_poly.entity_id
_entity_poly.type
_entity_poly.pdbx_seq_one_letter_code
_entity_poly.pdbx_strand_id
1 'polypeptide(L)'
;MAWIEKQKSFHRRFQNLRFFGCSLIQEGAVLLKLPQVAAATGQILFQRFYYLKSFLKFRYEHTVMACLLLASKIEEEPRRTRDVYNVFYRLEQLHKLRESGRPVNE
;
A
#
# COMPACT_ATOMS: atom_id res chain seq x y z
N MET A 1 -13.45 -1.23 -31.55
CA MET A 1 -12.52 -0.26 -30.90
C MET A 1 -12.88 0.02 -29.44
N ALA A 2 -14.14 0.30 -29.09
CA ALA A 2 -14.56 0.54 -27.69
C ALA A 2 -14.26 -0.61 -26.70
N TRP A 3 -14.34 -1.88 -27.12
CA TRP A 3 -14.00 -3.03 -26.26
C TRP A 3 -12.51 -3.07 -25.87
N ILE A 4 -11.62 -2.76 -26.82
CA ILE A 4 -10.17 -2.73 -26.59
C ILE A 4 -9.80 -1.56 -25.67
N GLU A 5 -10.44 -0.40 -25.84
CA GLU A 5 -10.26 0.75 -24.94
C GLU A 5 -10.78 0.47 -23.53
N LYS A 6 -11.93 -0.18 -23.39
CA LYS A 6 -12.48 -0.56 -22.08
C LYS A 6 -11.55 -1.55 -21.37
N GLN A 7 -10.95 -2.48 -22.11
CA GLN A 7 -9.98 -3.44 -21.58
C GLN A 7 -8.64 -2.79 -21.22
N LYS A 8 -8.14 -1.84 -22.04
CA LYS A 8 -6.95 -1.03 -21.74
C LYS A 8 -7.16 -0.10 -20.53
N SER A 9 -8.33 0.51 -20.40
CA SER A 9 -8.72 1.36 -19.27
C SER A 9 -8.81 0.56 -17.98
N PHE A 10 -9.40 -0.64 -18.03
CA PHE A 10 -9.43 -1.60 -16.93
C PHE A 10 -8.02 -1.96 -16.49
N HIS A 11 -7.16 -2.44 -17.41
CA HIS A 11 -5.78 -2.81 -17.10
C HIS A 11 -4.96 -1.63 -16.51
N ARG A 12 -5.11 -0.43 -17.06
CA ARG A 12 -4.44 0.79 -16.57
C ARG A 12 -4.87 1.14 -15.14
N ARG A 13 -6.14 0.96 -14.78
CA ARG A 13 -6.62 1.15 -13.40
C ARG A 13 -5.95 0.17 -12.42
N PHE A 14 -5.78 -1.10 -12.79
CA PHE A 14 -5.08 -2.07 -11.94
C PHE A 14 -3.59 -1.75 -11.79
N GLN A 15 -2.92 -1.34 -12.87
CA GLN A 15 -1.53 -0.92 -12.78
C GLN A 15 -1.37 0.29 -11.85
N ASN A 16 -2.28 1.26 -11.93
CA ASN A 16 -2.30 2.42 -11.03
C ASN A 16 -2.50 2.02 -9.56
N LEU A 17 -3.41 1.07 -9.29
CA LEU A 17 -3.63 0.55 -7.93
C LEU A 17 -2.43 -0.23 -7.40
N ARG A 18 -1.75 -1.00 -8.25
CA ARG A 18 -0.53 -1.74 -7.89
C ARG A 18 0.61 -0.79 -7.52
N PHE A 19 0.80 0.26 -8.31
CA PHE A 19 1.78 1.31 -8.03
C PHE A 19 1.44 2.05 -6.74
N PHE A 20 0.19 2.50 -6.60
CA PHE A 20 -0.28 3.21 -5.41
C PHE A 20 -0.11 2.38 -4.13
N GLY A 21 -0.46 1.09 -4.17
CA GLY A 21 -0.23 0.19 -3.04
C GLY A 21 1.24 0.07 -2.66
N CYS A 22 2.16 0.05 -3.63
CA CYS A 22 3.61 0.03 -3.34
C CYS A 22 4.12 1.33 -2.74
N SER A 23 3.59 2.48 -3.16
CA SER A 23 3.88 3.77 -2.53
C SER A 23 3.41 3.79 -1.08
N LEU A 24 2.22 3.26 -0.79
CA LEU A 24 1.73 3.13 0.59
C LEU A 24 2.59 2.21 1.45
N ILE A 25 3.12 1.11 0.90
CA ILE A 25 4.08 0.23 1.61
C ILE A 25 5.34 1.00 1.96
N GLN A 26 5.86 1.79 1.01
CA GLN A 26 7.07 2.59 1.23
C GLN A 26 6.84 3.64 2.34
N GLU A 27 5.77 4.43 2.24
CA GLU A 27 5.42 5.45 3.22
C GLU A 27 5.18 4.83 4.61
N GLY A 28 4.45 3.71 4.67
CA GLY A 28 4.20 2.97 5.90
C GLY A 28 5.48 2.41 6.53
N ALA A 29 6.40 1.86 5.72
CA ALA A 29 7.67 1.33 6.18
C ALA A 29 8.56 2.43 6.79
N VAL A 30 8.63 3.59 6.15
CA VAL A 30 9.38 4.76 6.65
C VAL A 30 8.81 5.22 7.99
N LEU A 31 7.49 5.35 8.11
CA LEU A 31 6.83 5.76 9.36
C LEU A 31 7.01 4.75 10.49
N LEU A 32 7.04 3.45 10.18
CA LEU A 32 7.32 2.37 11.14
C LEU A 32 8.81 2.18 11.44
N LYS A 33 9.68 2.97 10.80
CA LYS A 33 11.15 2.85 10.89
C LYS A 33 11.61 1.42 10.60
N LEU A 34 11.04 0.81 9.56
CA LEU A 34 11.46 -0.50 9.06
C LEU A 34 12.66 -0.34 8.11
N PRO A 35 13.55 -1.35 8.02
CA PRO A 35 14.61 -1.35 7.03
C PRO A 35 14.03 -1.35 5.61
N GLN A 36 14.72 -0.71 4.68
CA GLN A 36 14.26 -0.60 3.30
C GLN A 36 14.13 -1.95 2.61
N VAL A 37 14.88 -2.96 3.08
CA VAL A 37 14.74 -4.36 2.65
C VAL A 37 13.33 -4.89 2.97
N ALA A 38 12.80 -4.62 4.17
CA ALA A 38 11.42 -4.98 4.53
C ALA A 38 10.38 -4.26 3.68
N ALA A 39 10.61 -3.00 3.32
CA ALA A 39 9.74 -2.27 2.41
C ALA A 39 9.70 -2.94 1.02
N ALA A 40 10.88 -3.28 0.47
CA ALA A 40 11.00 -3.98 -0.80
C ALA A 40 10.34 -5.37 -0.78
N THR A 41 10.57 -6.16 0.27
CA THR A 41 9.92 -7.46 0.49
C THR A 41 8.40 -7.31 0.56
N GLY A 42 7.89 -6.31 1.27
CA GLY A 42 6.46 -5.98 1.33
C GLY A 42 5.88 -5.65 -0.05
N GLN A 43 6.58 -4.84 -0.84
CA GLN A 43 6.16 -4.50 -2.21
C GLN A 43 6.10 -5.76 -3.09
N ILE A 44 7.11 -6.63 -3.03
CA ILE A 44 7.12 -7.89 -3.79
C ILE A 44 5.93 -8.77 -3.40
N LEU A 45 5.64 -8.93 -2.11
CA LEU A 45 4.50 -9.71 -1.62
C LEU A 45 3.17 -9.17 -2.15
N PHE A 46 2.99 -7.85 -2.10
CA PHE A 46 1.80 -7.17 -2.60
C PHE A 46 1.61 -7.37 -4.11
N GLN A 47 2.69 -7.21 -4.87
CA GLN A 47 2.69 -7.41 -6.32
C GLN A 47 2.36 -8.86 -6.68
N ARG A 48 2.94 -9.84 -5.96
CA ARG A 48 2.65 -11.28 -6.16
C ARG A 48 1.21 -11.63 -5.79
N PHE A 49 0.68 -11.08 -4.72
CA PHE A 49 -0.71 -11.32 -4.31
C PHE A 49 -1.69 -10.87 -5.40
N TYR A 50 -1.55 -9.64 -5.89
CA TYR A 50 -2.44 -9.08 -6.91
C TYR A 50 -2.11 -9.51 -8.34
N TYR A 51 -1.05 -10.29 -8.54
CA TYR A 51 -0.88 -11.06 -9.77
C TYR A 51 -1.90 -12.20 -9.87
N LEU A 52 -2.26 -12.81 -8.73
CA LEU A 52 -3.16 -13.97 -8.66
C LEU A 52 -4.58 -13.62 -8.18
N LYS A 53 -4.75 -12.53 -7.43
CA LYS A 53 -6.02 -12.14 -6.80
C LYS A 53 -6.52 -10.81 -7.35
N SER A 54 -7.84 -10.60 -7.27
CA SER A 54 -8.50 -9.39 -7.78
C SER A 54 -8.67 -8.32 -6.70
N PHE A 55 -8.41 -7.06 -7.06
CA PHE A 55 -8.70 -5.88 -6.23
C PHE A 55 -10.20 -5.67 -5.95
N LEU A 56 -11.09 -6.25 -6.77
CA LEU A 56 -12.53 -6.21 -6.51
C LEU A 56 -12.94 -7.11 -5.34
N LYS A 57 -12.19 -8.18 -5.10
CA LYS A 57 -12.46 -9.15 -4.03
C LYS A 57 -11.69 -8.82 -2.75
N PHE A 58 -10.46 -8.33 -2.90
CA PHE A 58 -9.59 -8.01 -1.78
C PHE A 58 -9.24 -6.54 -1.82
N ARG A 59 -9.70 -5.83 -0.80
CA ARG A 59 -9.40 -4.42 -0.57
C ARG A 59 -7.89 -4.21 -0.40
N TYR A 60 -7.34 -3.24 -1.12
CA TYR A 60 -5.89 -3.03 -1.09
C TYR A 60 -5.45 -2.56 0.28
N GLU A 61 -6.24 -1.74 0.98
CA GLU A 61 -5.92 -1.15 2.29
C GLU A 61 -5.50 -2.22 3.31
N HIS A 62 -6.29 -3.30 3.42
CA HIS A 62 -5.96 -4.44 4.29
C HIS A 62 -4.76 -5.22 3.79
N THR A 63 -4.64 -5.39 2.48
CA THR A 63 -3.54 -6.15 1.87
C THR A 63 -2.21 -5.43 2.07
N VAL A 64 -2.17 -4.09 1.98
CA VAL A 64 -0.95 -3.30 2.22
C VAL A 64 -0.44 -3.50 3.65
N MET A 65 -1.34 -3.36 4.64
CA MET A 65 -1.03 -3.58 6.06
C MET A 65 -0.55 -5.01 6.32
N ALA A 66 -1.23 -6.00 5.74
CA ALA A 66 -0.87 -7.42 5.88
C ALA A 66 0.50 -7.73 5.27
N CYS A 67 0.80 -7.21 4.08
CA CYS A 67 2.09 -7.37 3.43
C CYS A 67 3.23 -6.76 4.27
N LEU A 68 2.99 -5.59 4.88
CA LEU A 68 4.00 -4.93 5.70
C LEU A 68 4.24 -5.68 7.02
N LEU A 69 3.18 -6.19 7.65
CA LEU A 69 3.30 -7.07 8.83
C LEU A 69 4.07 -8.35 8.50
N LEU A 70 3.74 -9.00 7.37
CA LEU A 70 4.43 -10.21 6.94
C LEU A 70 5.90 -9.94 6.61
N ALA A 71 6.20 -8.87 5.88
CA ALA A 71 7.57 -8.48 5.55
C ALA A 71 8.40 -8.16 6.80
N SER A 72 7.82 -7.47 7.79
CA SER A 72 8.51 -7.19 9.06
C SER A 72 8.92 -8.47 9.80
N LYS A 73 8.12 -9.54 9.69
CA LYS A 73 8.46 -10.84 10.28
C LYS A 73 9.55 -11.56 9.48
N ILE A 74 9.51 -11.49 8.15
CA ILE A 74 10.50 -12.13 7.26
C ILE A 74 11.89 -11.52 7.46
N GLU A 75 11.97 -10.21 7.66
CA GLU A 75 13.23 -9.50 7.89
C GLU A 75 13.65 -9.47 9.37
N GLU A 76 13.04 -10.30 10.22
CA GLU A 76 13.35 -10.43 11.67
C GLU A 76 13.22 -9.12 12.47
N GLU A 77 12.38 -8.18 12.02
CA GLU A 77 12.11 -6.89 12.66
C GLU A 77 10.59 -6.72 12.91
N PRO A 78 9.97 -7.61 13.70
CA PRO A 78 8.52 -7.69 13.80
C PRO A 78 7.90 -6.40 14.36
N ARG A 79 6.75 -6.02 13.82
CA ARG A 79 5.92 -4.90 14.32
C ARG A 79 4.61 -5.40 14.89
N ARG A 80 4.08 -4.70 15.89
CA ARG A 80 2.76 -5.02 16.44
C ARG A 80 1.69 -4.60 15.43
N THR A 81 0.64 -5.40 15.30
CA THR A 81 -0.50 -5.09 14.41
C THR A 81 -1.09 -3.71 14.68
N ARG A 82 -1.13 -3.29 15.96
CA ARG A 82 -1.61 -1.97 16.37
C ARG A 82 -0.76 -0.82 15.81
N ASP A 83 0.56 -0.98 15.81
CA ASP A 83 1.48 0.07 15.34
C ASP A 83 1.32 0.27 13.82
N VAL A 84 1.21 -0.84 13.08
CA VAL A 84 0.92 -0.81 11.65
C VAL A 84 -0.42 -0.14 11.38
N TYR A 85 -1.48 -0.55 12.09
CA TYR A 85 -2.80 0.06 11.92
C TYR A 85 -2.79 1.57 12.18
N ASN A 86 -2.13 2.01 13.26
CA ASN A 86 -2.04 3.44 13.60
C ASN A 86 -1.29 4.24 12.53
N VAL A 87 -0.23 3.69 11.95
CA VAL A 87 0.50 4.34 10.85
C VAL A 87 -0.38 4.50 9.61
N PHE A 88 -1.11 3.46 9.22
CA PHE A 88 -2.02 3.55 8.07
C PHE A 88 -3.20 4.48 8.32
N TYR A 89 -3.73 4.51 9.54
CA TYR A 89 -4.73 5.49 9.95
C TYR A 89 -4.18 6.92 9.83
N ARG A 90 -2.95 7.16 10.30
CA ARG A 90 -2.30 8.48 10.17
C ARG A 90 -2.05 8.86 8.71
N LEU A 91 -1.61 7.93 7.86
CA LEU A 91 -1.41 8.15 6.43
C LEU A 91 -2.71 8.58 5.75
N GLU A 92 -3.82 7.91 6.04
CA GLU A 92 -5.13 8.27 5.51
C GLU A 92 -5.53 9.70 5.90
N GLN A 93 -5.28 10.11 7.14
CA GLN A 93 -5.55 11.48 7.59
C GLN A 93 -4.66 12.50 6.87
N LEU A 94 -3.37 12.19 6.68
CA LEU A 94 -2.44 13.08 5.97
C LEU A 94 -2.82 13.26 4.50
N HIS A 95 -3.26 12.19 3.83
CA HIS A 95 -3.72 12.28 2.43
C HIS A 95 -4.98 13.15 2.33
N LYS A 96 -5.96 12.97 3.24
CA LYS A 96 -7.16 13.84 3.32
C LYS A 96 -6.80 15.31 3.56
N LEU A 97 -5.85 15.59 4.45
CA LEU A 97 -5.38 16.95 4.72
C LEU A 97 -4.72 17.58 3.48
N ARG A 98 -3.90 16.81 2.76
CA ARG A 98 -3.23 17.25 1.54
C ARG A 98 -4.23 17.56 0.42
N GLU A 99 -5.29 16.76 0.30
CA GLU A 99 -6.40 17.01 -0.63
C GLU A 99 -7.22 18.26 -0.24
N SER A 100 -7.31 18.56 1.05
CA SER A 100 -8.02 19.74 1.58
C SER A 100 -7.24 21.07 1.48
N GLY A 101 -5.99 21.03 1.02
CA GLY A 101 -5.15 22.23 0.83
C GLY A 101 -4.75 22.96 2.12
N ARG A 102 -4.94 22.36 3.30
CA ARG A 102 -4.57 22.99 4.58
C ARG A 102 -3.11 22.68 4.93
N PRO A 103 -2.28 23.69 5.29
CA PRO A 103 -0.91 23.46 5.73
C PRO A 103 -0.91 22.65 7.03
N VAL A 104 -0.03 21.64 7.10
CA VAL A 104 0.04 20.67 8.21
C VAL A 104 0.66 21.28 9.49
N ASN A 105 1.26 22.47 9.40
CA ASN A 105 1.91 23.15 10.52
C ASN A 105 1.51 24.64 10.56
N GLU A 106 0.77 25.03 11.60
CA GLU A 106 0.91 26.32 12.29
C GLU A 106 1.47 26.03 13.68
#